data_AF-A0A3C1HGK8-F1
#
_entry.id   AF-A0A3C1HGK8-F1
#
_cell.length_a   1.000
_cell.length_b   1.000
_cell.length_c   1.000
_cell.angle_alpha   90.00
_cell.angle_beta   90.00
_cell.angle_gamma   90.00
#
_symmetry.space_group_name_H-M   'P 1'
#
loop_
_entity.id
_entity.type
_entity.pdbx_description
1 polymer ?
#
loop_
_entity_poly.entity_id
_entity_poly.type
_entity_poly.pdbx_seq_one_letter_code
_entity_poly.pdbx_strand_id
1 'polypeptide(L)'
;MYGWLAAVAGILMIIGGERASAAIPAAGGTRGAFEGLPPSAPMTNDLVMRFDSLQVGLQTYSNVVVTAKTSSDVFIRHRKGIANFKVSELNAEALEKLGYEVPKSMQKVEAKPIEMPVTVTRAITHARTNEFLAHWSRILLSRVTALTHKGGIAVARGAESSGATNELGAGVEGPVPDGGAPGEEATASSPAGNPDEVPTLAELERQVPRWVIVTASATLVSLPLIYFFFCYTGGMICRKAGSKPGFLIWVPILSLIPLTRAARLPAWMAALFIVPFLNLLFAVVWCVRLCNARGKGIIAALGLLCPITWPLAWLYLAYSK
;
A
#
# COMPACT_ATOMS: atom_id res chain seq x y z
N MET A 1 7.14 7.87 0.58
CA MET A 1 7.34 7.16 -0.70
C MET A 1 8.79 7.22 -1.18
N TYR A 2 9.45 8.38 -1.26
CA TYR A 2 10.85 8.48 -1.74
C TYR A 2 11.88 7.66 -0.94
N GLY A 3 11.70 7.53 0.38
CA GLY A 3 12.57 6.66 1.19
C GLY A 3 12.47 5.17 0.86
N TRP A 4 11.34 4.71 0.31
CA TRP A 4 11.16 3.30 -0.08
C TRP A 4 11.87 3.00 -1.40
N LEU A 5 11.85 3.93 -2.36
CA LEU A 5 12.65 3.84 -3.58
C LEU A 5 14.16 3.87 -3.27
N ALA A 6 14.60 4.71 -2.32
CA ALA A 6 15.99 4.72 -1.87
C ALA A 6 16.39 3.43 -1.13
N ALA A 7 15.50 2.88 -0.29
CA ALA A 7 15.74 1.62 0.40
C ALA A 7 15.74 0.42 -0.56
N VAL A 8 14.84 0.38 -1.55
CA VAL A 8 14.81 -0.65 -2.59
C VAL A 8 16.04 -0.53 -3.50
N ALA A 9 16.45 0.68 -3.88
CA ALA A 9 17.69 0.90 -4.63
C ALA A 9 18.93 0.50 -3.81
N GLY A 10 18.94 0.77 -2.50
CA GLY A 10 19.98 0.31 -1.58
C GLY A 10 20.03 -1.21 -1.43
N ILE A 11 18.88 -1.87 -1.35
CA ILE A 11 18.78 -3.34 -1.29
C ILE A 11 19.20 -3.96 -2.65
N LEU A 12 18.83 -3.36 -3.78
CA LEU A 12 19.31 -3.79 -5.11
C LEU A 12 20.83 -3.60 -5.28
N MET A 13 21.40 -2.54 -4.71
CA MET A 13 22.85 -2.33 -4.66
C MET A 13 23.56 -3.38 -3.80
N ILE A 14 22.96 -3.79 -2.66
CA ILE A 14 23.53 -4.82 -1.76
C ILE A 14 23.43 -6.22 -2.40
N ILE A 15 22.34 -6.52 -3.09
CA ILE A 15 22.15 -7.83 -3.76
C ILE A 15 23.01 -7.95 -5.03
N GLY A 16 23.38 -6.84 -5.67
CA GLY A 16 24.29 -6.84 -6.82
C GLY A 16 25.78 -7.01 -6.47
N GLY A 17 26.15 -6.93 -5.19
CA GLY A 17 27.54 -6.80 -4.75
C GLY A 17 28.28 -8.08 -4.35
N GLU A 18 27.61 -9.19 -4.01
CA GLU A 18 28.30 -10.35 -3.43
C GLU A 18 27.87 -11.68 -4.06
N ARG A 19 28.67 -12.15 -5.02
CA ARG A 19 28.91 -13.58 -5.19
C ARG A 19 29.87 -14.03 -4.10
N ALA A 20 29.37 -14.29 -2.90
CA ALA A 20 30.09 -15.04 -1.89
C ALA A 20 29.20 -16.18 -1.39
N SER A 21 29.53 -17.39 -1.84
CA SER A 21 29.04 -18.65 -1.29
C SER A 21 29.35 -18.70 0.21
N ALA A 22 28.34 -18.66 1.06
CA ALA A 22 28.46 -19.07 2.45
C ALA A 22 27.26 -19.94 2.82
N ALA A 23 27.57 -21.15 3.28
CA ALA A 23 26.64 -22.18 3.70
C ALA A 23 25.80 -21.74 4.91
N ILE A 24 24.51 -22.03 4.87
CA ILE A 24 23.57 -21.80 5.98
C ILE A 24 23.64 -23.02 6.92
N PRO A 25 23.93 -22.85 8.23
CA PRO A 25 23.78 -23.91 9.20
C PRO A 25 22.30 -24.09 9.58
N ALA A 26 21.87 -25.35 9.63
CA ALA A 26 20.56 -25.77 10.09
C ALA A 26 20.40 -25.48 11.58
N ALA A 27 19.53 -24.53 11.94
CA ALA A 27 19.14 -24.25 13.32
C ALA A 27 17.80 -24.92 13.63
N GLY A 28 17.84 -25.82 14.63
CA GLY A 28 16.77 -26.71 15.06
C GLY A 28 15.55 -26.01 15.65
N GLY A 29 14.41 -26.65 15.47
CA GLY A 29 13.12 -26.24 16.01
C GLY A 29 12.99 -26.53 17.49
N THR A 30 12.79 -25.48 18.28
CA THR A 30 12.28 -25.57 19.65
C THR A 30 10.75 -25.54 19.60
N ARG A 31 10.13 -26.72 19.70
CA ARG A 31 8.72 -26.88 20.08
C ARG A 31 8.57 -26.47 21.54
N GLY A 32 8.11 -25.24 21.78
CA GLY A 32 7.66 -24.79 23.09
C GLY A 32 6.27 -25.33 23.41
N ALA A 33 6.20 -26.09 24.50
CA ALA A 33 5.00 -26.65 25.10
C ALA A 33 3.98 -25.56 25.47
N PHE A 34 2.73 -25.74 25.05
CA PHE A 34 1.58 -25.00 25.58
C PHE A 34 0.98 -25.86 26.71
N GLU A 35 1.55 -25.70 27.89
CA GLU A 35 1.17 -26.38 29.13
C GLU A 35 0.01 -25.62 29.79
N GLY A 36 -1.07 -26.33 30.12
CA GLY A 36 -1.95 -26.01 31.24
C GLY A 36 -3.02 -24.93 31.04
N LEU A 37 -4.15 -25.27 30.40
CA LEU A 37 -5.44 -24.68 30.80
C LEU A 37 -5.95 -25.41 32.05
N PRO A 38 -6.36 -24.69 33.12
CA PRO A 38 -6.90 -25.32 34.32
C PRO A 38 -8.22 -26.05 34.03
N PRO A 39 -8.47 -27.20 34.70
CA PRO A 39 -9.71 -27.95 34.57
C PRO A 39 -10.91 -27.10 35.02
N SER A 40 -11.90 -27.05 34.14
CA SER A 40 -13.20 -26.43 34.30
C SER A 40 -13.81 -26.66 35.68
N ALA A 41 -14.02 -25.57 36.41
CA ALA A 41 -14.92 -25.56 37.56
C ALA A 41 -16.31 -26.10 37.14
N PRO A 42 -17.00 -26.84 38.02
CA PRO A 42 -18.35 -27.34 37.73
C PRO A 42 -19.27 -26.15 37.49
N MET A 43 -19.73 -26.01 36.25
CA MET A 43 -20.76 -25.04 35.88
C MET A 43 -22.01 -25.39 36.69
N THR A 44 -22.32 -24.53 37.67
CA THR A 44 -23.66 -24.41 38.22
C THR A 44 -24.66 -24.41 37.07
N ASN A 45 -25.79 -25.07 37.24
CA ASN A 45 -26.89 -25.13 36.27
C ASN A 45 -27.45 -23.72 36.03
N ASP A 46 -26.69 -22.89 35.33
CA ASP A 46 -27.09 -21.60 34.83
C ASP A 46 -28.23 -21.89 33.86
N LEU A 47 -29.42 -21.47 34.27
CA LEU A 47 -30.61 -21.47 33.46
C LEU A 47 -30.24 -20.93 32.08
N VAL A 48 -30.23 -21.81 31.08
CA VAL A 48 -29.92 -21.48 29.70
C VAL A 48 -31.01 -20.52 29.22
N MET A 49 -30.77 -19.21 29.36
CA MET A 49 -31.73 -18.20 28.99
C MET A 49 -31.81 -18.10 27.47
N ARG A 50 -32.98 -18.42 26.93
CA ARG A 50 -33.29 -18.32 25.51
C ARG A 50 -34.20 -17.13 25.27
N PHE A 51 -33.90 -16.36 24.23
CA PHE A 51 -34.69 -15.22 23.79
C PHE A 51 -35.05 -15.40 22.32
N ASP A 52 -36.32 -15.18 21.99
CA ASP A 52 -36.77 -15.25 20.59
C ASP A 52 -36.15 -14.14 19.75
N SER A 53 -36.02 -12.94 20.33
CA SER A 53 -35.28 -11.83 19.75
C SER A 53 -34.56 -10.98 20.80
N LEU A 54 -33.38 -10.46 20.44
CA LEU A 54 -32.57 -9.55 21.24
C LEU A 54 -32.09 -8.40 20.35
N GLN A 55 -32.42 -7.16 20.72
CA GLN A 55 -31.94 -5.97 20.01
C GLN A 55 -30.68 -5.44 20.67
N VAL A 56 -29.63 -5.26 19.86
CA VAL A 56 -28.36 -4.65 20.28
C VAL A 56 -28.04 -3.51 19.31
N GLY A 57 -28.12 -2.27 19.81
CA GLY A 57 -28.04 -1.07 18.99
C GLY A 57 -29.09 -1.06 17.87
N LEU A 58 -28.64 -1.14 16.62
CA LEU A 58 -29.48 -1.15 15.41
C LEU A 58 -29.73 -2.56 14.85
N GLN A 59 -29.21 -3.61 15.47
CA GLN A 59 -29.30 -4.98 14.97
C GLN A 59 -30.20 -5.83 15.87
N THR A 60 -31.08 -6.62 15.24
CA THR A 60 -31.95 -7.59 15.92
C THR A 60 -31.43 -9.00 15.66
N TYR A 61 -31.12 -9.72 16.73
CA TYR A 61 -30.73 -11.12 16.69
C TYR A 61 -31.93 -12.00 17.07
N SER A 62 -32.10 -13.15 16.43
CA SER A 62 -33.18 -14.10 16.73
C SER A 62 -32.65 -15.47 17.17
N ASN A 63 -33.46 -16.20 17.93
CA ASN A 63 -33.13 -17.50 18.52
C ASN A 63 -31.81 -17.45 19.31
N VAL A 64 -31.76 -16.49 20.23
CA VAL A 64 -30.55 -16.16 20.97
C VAL A 64 -30.48 -17.01 22.23
N VAL A 65 -29.35 -17.65 22.46
CA VAL A 65 -29.05 -18.39 23.68
C VAL A 65 -27.91 -17.69 24.39
N VAL A 66 -28.13 -17.22 25.61
CA VAL A 66 -27.06 -16.59 26.39
C VAL A 66 -26.21 -17.70 27.00
N THR A 67 -24.92 -17.71 26.65
CA THR A 67 -23.99 -18.76 27.08
C THR A 67 -23.16 -18.35 28.30
N ALA A 68 -22.87 -17.05 28.45
CA ALA A 68 -22.16 -16.53 29.60
C ALA A 68 -22.54 -15.07 29.82
N LYS A 69 -22.62 -14.68 31.10
CA LYS A 69 -22.87 -13.32 31.54
C LYS A 69 -21.72 -12.89 32.45
N THR A 70 -21.22 -11.69 32.24
CA THR A 70 -20.23 -11.04 33.10
C THR A 70 -20.70 -9.62 33.37
N SER A 71 -20.12 -8.92 34.34
CA SER A 71 -20.52 -7.55 34.67
C SER A 71 -20.33 -6.55 33.51
N SER A 72 -19.42 -6.83 32.56
CA SER A 72 -19.13 -5.96 31.42
C SER A 72 -19.67 -6.46 30.10
N ASP A 73 -19.75 -7.78 29.92
CA ASP A 73 -19.97 -8.42 28.62
C ASP A 73 -20.98 -9.56 28.70
N VAL A 74 -21.75 -9.73 27.61
CA VAL A 74 -22.72 -10.80 27.42
C VAL A 74 -22.33 -11.59 26.19
N PHE A 75 -22.17 -12.90 26.36
CA PHE A 75 -21.89 -13.82 25.27
C PHE A 75 -23.18 -14.50 24.85
N ILE A 76 -23.53 -14.35 23.57
CA ILE A 76 -24.70 -14.97 22.99
C ILE A 76 -24.31 -15.93 21.87
N ARG A 77 -25.05 -17.03 21.75
CA ARG A 77 -25.04 -17.92 20.60
C ARG A 77 -26.34 -17.72 19.82
N HIS A 78 -26.21 -17.52 18.52
CA HIS A 78 -27.34 -17.40 17.58
C HIS A 78 -27.04 -18.23 16.32
N ARG A 79 -27.97 -18.29 15.36
CA ARG A 79 -27.83 -19.15 14.16
C ARG A 79 -26.59 -18.89 13.30
N LYS A 80 -26.01 -17.67 13.33
CA LYS A 80 -24.83 -17.33 12.52
C LYS A 80 -23.50 -17.48 13.28
N GLY A 81 -23.53 -17.83 14.57
CA GLY A 81 -22.33 -17.99 15.37
C GLY A 81 -22.49 -17.49 16.81
N ILE A 82 -21.35 -17.16 17.41
CA ILE A 82 -21.26 -16.59 18.76
C ILE A 82 -20.89 -15.12 18.62
N ALA A 83 -21.58 -14.26 19.36
CA ALA A 83 -21.31 -12.83 19.42
C ALA A 83 -21.11 -12.39 20.87
N ASN A 84 -20.28 -11.38 21.07
CA ASN A 84 -20.05 -10.72 22.35
C ASN A 84 -20.53 -9.28 22.24
N PHE A 85 -21.27 -8.83 23.25
CA PHE A 85 -21.72 -7.44 23.36
C PHE A 85 -21.39 -6.89 24.74
N LYS A 86 -21.02 -5.61 24.76
CA LYS A 86 -20.86 -4.86 26.01
C LYS A 86 -22.21 -4.53 26.61
N VAL A 87 -22.31 -4.55 27.94
CA VAL A 87 -23.49 -4.14 28.70
C VAL A 87 -23.96 -2.72 28.32
N SER A 88 -23.04 -1.83 27.96
CA SER A 88 -23.36 -0.47 27.49
C SER A 88 -23.98 -0.38 26.09
N GLU A 89 -23.89 -1.43 25.28
CA GLU A 89 -24.44 -1.48 23.92
C GLU A 89 -25.83 -2.14 23.86
N LEU A 90 -26.24 -2.76 24.96
CA LEU A 90 -27.55 -3.40 25.13
C LEU A 90 -28.62 -2.35 25.44
N ASN A 91 -29.81 -2.53 24.87
CA ASN A 91 -30.96 -1.69 25.17
C ASN A 91 -31.40 -1.91 26.64
N ALA A 92 -32.03 -0.91 27.26
CA ALA A 92 -32.51 -0.99 28.65
C ALA A 92 -33.45 -2.20 28.86
N GLU A 93 -34.32 -2.50 27.89
CA GLU A 93 -35.21 -3.67 27.92
C GLU A 93 -34.42 -5.00 27.90
N ALA A 94 -33.32 -5.04 27.14
CA ALA A 94 -32.46 -6.22 27.07
C ALA A 94 -31.68 -6.42 28.38
N LEU A 95 -31.25 -5.34 29.02
CA LEU A 95 -30.57 -5.37 30.32
C LEU A 95 -31.48 -5.91 31.43
N GLU A 96 -32.73 -5.45 31.46
CA GLU A 96 -33.74 -5.92 32.41
C GLU A 96 -34.04 -7.41 32.22
N LYS A 97 -34.24 -7.86 30.97
CA LYS A 97 -34.42 -9.29 30.64
C LYS A 97 -33.21 -10.16 31.01
N LEU A 98 -32.01 -9.58 31.01
CA LEU A 98 -30.79 -10.27 31.41
C LEU A 98 -30.52 -10.21 32.92
N GLY A 99 -31.33 -9.48 33.69
CA GLY A 99 -31.19 -9.34 35.14
C GLY A 99 -30.06 -8.40 35.55
N TYR A 100 -29.64 -7.48 34.68
CA TYR A 100 -28.71 -6.41 35.06
C TYR A 100 -29.49 -5.27 35.71
N GLU A 101 -28.94 -4.72 36.80
CA GLU A 101 -29.44 -3.49 37.38
C GLU A 101 -29.24 -2.34 36.39
N VAL A 102 -30.34 -1.79 35.86
CA VAL A 102 -30.26 -0.64 34.95
C VAL A 102 -29.82 0.58 35.77
N PRO A 103 -28.63 1.14 35.53
CA PRO A 103 -28.21 2.33 36.25
C PRO A 103 -29.21 3.45 35.96
N LYS A 104 -29.76 4.05 37.02
CA LYS A 104 -30.81 5.08 36.98
C LYS A 104 -30.49 6.27 36.04
N SER A 105 -29.22 6.45 35.69
CA SER A 105 -28.76 7.42 34.70
C SER A 105 -29.17 7.14 33.25
N MET A 106 -29.51 5.90 32.89
CA MET A 106 -29.95 5.55 31.52
C MET A 106 -31.47 5.67 31.30
N GLN A 107 -32.29 5.67 32.37
CA GLN A 107 -33.75 5.79 32.24
C GLN A 107 -34.22 7.22 31.87
N LYS A 108 -33.36 8.23 31.97
CA LYS A 108 -33.72 9.62 31.70
C LYS A 108 -33.23 10.11 30.33
N VAL A 109 -33.44 9.30 29.30
CA VAL A 109 -33.41 9.76 27.90
C VAL A 109 -34.67 9.24 27.20
N GLU A 110 -35.82 9.53 27.79
CA GLU A 110 -37.10 9.41 27.11
C GLU A 110 -37.09 10.47 25.99
N ALA A 111 -36.81 9.99 24.78
CA ALA A 111 -36.65 10.82 23.60
C ALA A 111 -37.96 11.55 23.32
N LYS A 112 -37.99 12.84 23.66
CA LYS A 112 -38.96 13.79 23.09
C LYS A 112 -38.90 13.61 21.57
N PRO A 113 -40.01 13.22 20.89
CA PRO A 113 -40.01 13.03 19.45
C PRO A 113 -39.57 14.34 18.78
N ILE A 114 -38.35 14.35 18.24
CA ILE A 114 -37.89 15.46 17.42
C ILE A 114 -38.49 15.21 16.04
N GLU A 115 -39.64 15.83 15.78
CA GLU A 115 -40.15 16.03 14.43
C GLU A 115 -39.09 16.80 13.64
N MET A 116 -38.33 16.09 12.80
CA MET A 116 -37.42 16.76 11.87
C MET A 116 -38.18 17.12 10.59
N PRO A 117 -38.26 18.41 10.21
CA PRO A 117 -38.78 18.80 8.92
C PRO A 117 -37.84 18.31 7.80
N VAL A 118 -38.43 17.61 6.82
CA VAL A 118 -37.76 16.82 5.76
C VAL A 118 -37.12 17.66 4.64
N THR A 119 -36.97 18.98 4.78
CA THR A 119 -36.78 19.83 3.58
C THR A 119 -35.35 20.30 3.26
N VAL A 120 -34.29 19.88 3.96
CA VAL A 120 -32.93 20.44 3.71
C VAL A 120 -31.79 19.42 3.74
N THR A 121 -31.89 18.33 2.97
CA THR A 121 -30.72 17.41 2.78
C THR A 121 -30.35 17.17 1.31
N ARG A 122 -30.99 17.86 0.35
CA ARG A 122 -30.71 17.63 -1.09
C ARG A 122 -29.82 18.68 -1.77
N ALA A 123 -29.43 19.78 -1.10
CA ALA A 123 -28.74 20.89 -1.75
C ALA A 123 -27.21 20.94 -1.57
N ILE A 124 -26.60 20.19 -0.63
CA ILE A 124 -25.19 20.42 -0.27
C ILE A 124 -24.20 19.40 -0.88
N THR A 125 -24.68 18.31 -1.50
CA THR A 125 -23.80 17.22 -1.95
C THR A 125 -23.42 17.25 -3.43
N HIS A 126 -23.92 18.17 -4.25
CA HIS A 126 -23.74 18.10 -5.72
C HIS A 126 -22.94 19.22 -6.40
N ALA A 127 -22.55 20.30 -5.70
CA ALA A 127 -21.96 21.47 -6.38
C ALA A 127 -20.43 21.64 -6.24
N ARG A 128 -19.73 20.91 -5.35
CA ARG A 128 -18.33 21.27 -4.99
C ARG A 128 -17.21 20.38 -5.54
N THR A 129 -17.52 19.31 -6.28
CA THR A 129 -16.49 18.37 -6.77
C THR A 129 -16.00 18.65 -8.18
N ASN A 130 -16.71 19.46 -8.99
CA ASN A 130 -16.40 19.57 -10.41
C ASN A 130 -15.44 20.73 -10.75
N GLU A 131 -15.49 21.84 -10.01
CA GLU A 131 -14.61 22.99 -10.29
C GLU A 131 -13.15 22.74 -9.90
N PHE A 132 -12.92 21.97 -8.83
CA PHE A 132 -11.57 21.66 -8.39
C PHE A 132 -10.83 20.76 -9.39
N LEU A 133 -11.51 19.76 -9.96
CA LEU A 133 -10.95 18.89 -10.99
C LEU A 133 -10.71 19.64 -12.30
N ALA A 134 -11.62 20.55 -12.70
CA ALA A 134 -11.47 21.38 -13.90
C ALA A 134 -10.37 22.45 -13.78
N HIS A 135 -10.04 22.88 -12.56
CA HIS A 135 -8.90 23.78 -12.32
C HIS A 135 -7.57 23.03 -12.39
N TRP A 136 -7.49 21.84 -11.80
CA TRP A 136 -6.28 21.01 -11.83
C TRP A 136 -5.94 20.47 -13.21
N SER A 137 -6.93 20.12 -14.04
CA SER A 137 -6.67 19.68 -15.42
C SER A 137 -6.02 20.79 -16.25
N ARG A 138 -6.45 22.05 -16.09
CA ARG A 138 -5.86 23.20 -16.78
C ARG A 138 -4.41 23.45 -16.37
N ILE A 139 -4.09 23.32 -15.08
CA ILE A 139 -2.71 23.46 -14.58
C ILE A 139 -1.82 22.36 -15.16
N LEU A 140 -2.29 21.11 -15.20
CA LEU A 140 -1.52 19.99 -15.74
C LEU A 140 -1.30 20.12 -17.26
N LEU A 141 -2.33 20.46 -18.04
CA LEU A 141 -2.19 20.66 -19.49
C LEU A 141 -1.22 21.81 -19.83
N SER A 142 -1.21 22.90 -19.04
CA SER A 142 -0.28 24.03 -19.27
C SER A 142 1.19 23.65 -19.08
N ARG A 143 1.49 22.72 -18.17
CA ARG A 143 2.88 22.26 -17.93
C ARG A 143 3.34 21.22 -18.94
N VAL A 144 2.45 20.35 -19.40
CA VAL A 144 2.77 19.35 -20.43
C VAL A 144 3.07 20.04 -21.76
N THR A 145 2.29 21.06 -22.14
CA THR A 145 2.51 21.83 -23.38
C THR A 145 3.77 22.70 -23.35
N ALA A 146 4.15 23.23 -22.18
CA ALA A 146 5.40 23.97 -22.03
C ALA A 146 6.66 23.08 -22.16
N LEU A 147 6.54 21.78 -21.85
CA LEU A 147 7.66 20.83 -21.98
C LEU A 147 7.85 20.36 -23.43
N THR A 148 6.78 20.24 -24.22
CA THR A 148 6.89 19.91 -25.65
C THR A 148 7.48 21.03 -26.50
N HIS A 149 7.40 22.29 -26.09
CA HIS A 149 7.98 23.41 -26.83
C HIS A 149 9.47 23.65 -26.51
N LYS A 150 9.98 23.09 -25.40
CA LYS A 150 11.39 23.24 -24.97
C LYS A 150 12.28 22.05 -25.35
N GLY A 151 11.68 20.91 -25.69
CA GLY A 151 12.38 19.78 -26.31
C GLY A 151 11.92 19.64 -27.75
N GLY A 152 12.61 20.31 -28.68
CA GLY A 152 12.40 20.14 -30.11
C GLY A 152 12.73 18.71 -30.55
N ILE A 153 11.80 17.78 -30.38
CA ILE A 153 11.81 16.50 -31.08
C ILE A 153 11.27 16.82 -32.48
N ALA A 154 12.18 17.24 -33.35
CA ALA A 154 11.94 17.23 -34.78
C ALA A 154 11.69 15.77 -35.19
N VAL A 155 10.42 15.36 -35.26
CA VAL A 155 10.01 14.13 -35.93
C VAL A 155 10.22 14.37 -37.43
N ALA A 156 11.46 14.15 -37.87
CA ALA A 156 11.82 14.14 -39.27
C ALA A 156 11.13 12.95 -39.94
N ARG A 157 10.09 13.28 -40.71
CA ARG A 157 9.41 12.37 -41.64
C ARG A 157 10.35 12.19 -42.84
N GLY A 158 11.31 11.26 -42.72
CA GLY A 158 12.19 10.85 -43.81
C GLY A 158 11.48 9.85 -44.72
N ALA A 159 10.84 10.37 -45.76
CA ALA A 159 10.42 9.59 -46.92
C ALA A 159 11.62 9.34 -47.85
N GLU A 160 11.69 8.13 -48.36
CA GLU A 160 12.24 7.67 -49.66
C GLU A 160 13.26 8.55 -50.40
N SER A 161 14.40 7.95 -50.79
CA SER A 161 14.85 7.90 -52.21
C SER A 161 16.24 7.28 -52.36
N SER A 162 16.32 6.26 -53.24
CA SER A 162 17.46 5.87 -54.11
C SER A 162 18.76 5.40 -53.45
N GLY A 163 19.44 4.33 -53.88
CA GLY A 163 19.54 3.72 -55.21
C GLY A 163 21.03 3.72 -55.65
N ALA A 164 21.48 2.64 -56.30
CA ALA A 164 22.81 2.37 -56.91
C ALA A 164 23.90 1.81 -55.97
N THR A 165 24.29 0.51 -56.03
CA THR A 165 25.10 -0.24 -57.04
C THR A 165 26.52 0.30 -57.27
N ASN A 166 27.52 -0.51 -56.92
CA ASN A 166 28.74 -0.84 -57.70
C ASN A 166 29.46 -1.99 -56.95
N GLU A 167 29.48 -3.20 -57.53
CA GLU A 167 30.53 -3.75 -58.41
C GLU A 167 31.85 -4.02 -57.65
N LEU A 168 32.14 -5.29 -57.37
CA LEU A 168 33.01 -6.17 -58.17
C LEU A 168 34.45 -5.65 -58.30
N GLY A 169 35.38 -6.33 -57.62
CA GLY A 169 36.82 -6.11 -57.77
C GLY A 169 37.58 -7.29 -57.17
N ALA A 170 37.78 -8.32 -57.98
CA ALA A 170 38.60 -9.48 -57.67
C ALA A 170 40.11 -9.16 -57.76
N GLY A 171 40.86 -9.73 -56.81
CA GLY A 171 42.19 -10.34 -56.98
C GLY A 171 43.36 -9.50 -57.51
N VAL A 172 44.44 -9.41 -56.72
CA VAL A 172 45.83 -9.64 -57.17
C VAL A 172 46.68 -10.03 -55.94
N GLU A 173 47.28 -11.22 -55.98
CA GLU A 173 48.41 -11.63 -55.15
C GLU A 173 49.73 -11.05 -55.70
N GLY A 174 50.70 -10.73 -54.84
CA GLY A 174 52.11 -10.65 -55.23
C GLY A 174 53.02 -9.85 -54.28
N PRO A 175 54.31 -10.24 -54.08
CA PRO A 175 55.08 -9.97 -52.86
C PRO A 175 56.19 -8.89 -52.95
N VAL A 176 56.51 -8.27 -51.79
CA VAL A 176 57.82 -7.91 -51.16
C VAL A 176 58.95 -7.39 -52.11
N PRO A 177 59.62 -6.23 -51.85
CA PRO A 177 60.69 -6.18 -50.83
C PRO A 177 60.97 -4.87 -50.06
N ASP A 178 61.72 -5.09 -48.97
CA ASP A 178 62.41 -4.17 -48.07
C ASP A 178 63.10 -2.95 -48.70
N GLY A 179 63.13 -1.85 -47.95
CA GLY A 179 64.15 -0.81 -48.09
C GLY A 179 63.80 0.50 -47.39
N GLY A 180 64.61 0.85 -46.37
CA GLY A 180 64.93 2.15 -45.72
C GLY A 180 64.05 3.40 -45.98
N ALA A 181 63.87 4.34 -45.07
CA ALA A 181 64.71 4.84 -43.99
C ALA A 181 63.86 5.85 -43.16
N PRO A 182 64.38 6.44 -42.07
CA PRO A 182 63.59 7.13 -41.06
C PRO A 182 63.42 8.62 -41.34
N GLY A 183 62.28 9.17 -40.95
CA GLY A 183 62.11 10.62 -40.79
C GLY A 183 60.82 11.15 -41.40
N GLU A 184 59.69 10.91 -40.74
CA GLU A 184 58.51 11.73 -40.93
C GLU A 184 57.92 12.09 -39.57
N GLU A 185 58.09 13.35 -39.25
CA GLU A 185 57.69 14.05 -38.06
C GLU A 185 56.17 14.04 -37.98
N ALA A 186 55.62 13.05 -37.27
CA ALA A 186 54.20 12.90 -37.04
C ALA A 186 53.69 14.05 -36.17
N THR A 187 53.25 15.14 -36.82
CA THR A 187 52.38 16.14 -36.23
C THR A 187 51.11 15.43 -35.78
N ALA A 188 51.04 15.14 -34.48
CA ALA A 188 49.87 14.64 -33.79
C ALA A 188 48.75 15.69 -33.85
N SER A 189 47.99 15.68 -34.95
CA SER A 189 46.71 16.37 -35.05
C SER A 189 45.74 15.67 -34.10
N SER A 190 45.66 16.20 -32.88
CA SER A 190 44.63 15.83 -31.90
C SER A 190 43.27 16.10 -32.55
N PRO A 191 42.42 15.07 -32.76
CA PRO A 191 41.12 15.27 -33.35
C PRO A 191 40.27 16.05 -32.34
N ALA A 192 40.11 17.35 -32.60
CA ALA A 192 39.12 18.17 -31.94
C ALA A 192 37.74 17.62 -32.34
N GLY A 193 37.25 16.65 -31.54
CA GLY A 193 35.95 16.03 -31.72
C GLY A 193 34.88 17.11 -31.77
N ASN A 194 34.08 17.05 -32.83
CA ASN A 194 33.02 18.01 -33.09
C ASN A 194 32.01 17.94 -31.92
N PRO A 195 31.77 19.03 -31.16
CA PRO A 195 30.95 18.98 -29.94
C PRO A 195 29.47 18.64 -30.18
N ASP A 196 29.06 18.51 -31.45
CA ASP A 196 27.68 18.25 -31.84
C ASP A 196 27.41 16.78 -32.25
N GLU A 197 28.40 15.88 -32.21
CA GLU A 197 28.14 14.46 -32.48
C GLU A 197 27.41 13.81 -31.31
N VAL A 198 26.08 13.80 -31.41
CA VAL A 198 25.21 13.03 -30.54
C VAL A 198 25.59 11.54 -30.70
N PRO A 199 26.02 10.85 -29.63
CA PRO A 199 26.46 9.46 -29.72
C PRO A 199 25.35 8.59 -30.29
N THR A 200 25.70 7.80 -31.30
CA THR A 200 24.79 6.85 -31.96
C THR A 200 24.30 5.80 -30.97
N LEU A 201 23.03 5.39 -31.11
CA LEU A 201 22.35 4.45 -30.21
C LEU A 201 23.11 3.12 -30.03
N ALA A 202 23.86 2.70 -31.05
CA ALA A 202 24.73 1.52 -31.04
C ALA A 202 25.93 1.66 -30.08
N GLU A 203 26.49 2.86 -29.93
CA GLU A 203 27.61 3.11 -29.01
C GLU A 203 27.13 3.12 -27.56
N LEU A 204 25.91 3.62 -27.33
CA LEU A 204 25.25 3.56 -26.03
C LEU A 204 24.98 2.11 -25.59
N GLU A 205 24.54 1.25 -26.51
CA GLU A 205 24.25 -0.17 -26.21
C GLU A 205 25.51 -0.95 -25.81
N ARG A 206 26.66 -0.58 -26.37
CA ARG A 206 27.95 -1.21 -26.03
C ARG A 206 28.43 -0.83 -24.63
N GLN A 207 28.06 0.35 -24.16
CA GLN A 207 28.53 0.90 -22.89
C GLN A 207 27.65 0.49 -21.69
N VAL A 208 26.40 0.09 -21.92
CA VAL A 208 25.50 -0.33 -20.82
C VAL A 208 25.85 -1.76 -20.38
N PRO A 209 26.25 -1.97 -19.11
CA PRO A 209 26.52 -3.31 -18.60
C PRO A 209 25.27 -4.19 -18.64
N ARG A 210 25.41 -5.47 -19.01
CA ARG A 210 24.28 -6.44 -19.02
C ARG A 210 23.52 -6.50 -17.68
N TRP A 211 24.19 -6.29 -16.54
CA TRP A 211 23.55 -6.29 -15.23
C TRP A 211 22.57 -5.12 -15.04
N VAL A 212 22.79 -3.97 -15.69
CA VAL A 212 21.87 -2.83 -15.65
C VAL A 212 20.55 -3.19 -16.35
N ILE A 213 20.63 -3.89 -17.49
CA ILE A 213 19.44 -4.34 -18.22
C ILE A 213 18.65 -5.36 -17.39
N VAL A 214 19.34 -6.31 -16.74
CA VAL A 214 18.70 -7.32 -15.88
C VAL A 214 18.06 -6.68 -14.65
N THR A 215 18.74 -5.76 -13.97
CA THR A 215 18.19 -5.07 -12.79
C THR A 215 17.04 -4.14 -13.16
N ALA A 216 17.13 -3.42 -14.30
CA ALA A 216 16.06 -2.57 -14.79
C ALA A 216 14.81 -3.39 -15.15
N SER A 217 14.97 -4.49 -15.88
CA SER A 217 13.86 -5.39 -16.24
C SER A 217 13.25 -6.07 -15.00
N ALA A 218 14.08 -6.56 -14.07
CA ALA A 218 13.60 -7.11 -12.80
C ALA A 218 12.83 -6.07 -11.97
N THR A 219 13.32 -4.83 -11.92
CA THR A 219 12.63 -3.72 -11.22
C THR A 219 11.31 -3.37 -11.90
N LEU A 220 11.29 -3.32 -13.23
CA LEU A 220 10.10 -3.01 -14.01
C LEU A 220 8.96 -4.03 -13.79
N VAL A 221 9.30 -5.31 -13.58
CA VAL A 221 8.32 -6.38 -13.32
C VAL A 221 7.96 -6.49 -11.84
N SER A 222 8.94 -6.37 -10.93
CA SER A 222 8.70 -6.55 -9.49
C SER A 222 7.92 -5.39 -8.87
N LEU A 223 8.16 -4.14 -9.31
CA LEU A 223 7.48 -2.96 -8.80
C LEU A 223 5.94 -3.05 -8.90
N PRO A 224 5.33 -3.36 -10.07
CA PRO A 224 3.88 -3.51 -10.16
C PRO A 224 3.35 -4.71 -9.35
N LEU A 225 4.09 -5.83 -9.28
CA LEU A 225 3.66 -6.99 -8.48
C LEU A 225 3.58 -6.67 -6.99
N ILE A 226 4.64 -6.05 -6.45
CA ILE A 226 4.69 -5.58 -5.07
C ILE A 226 3.58 -4.55 -4.83
N TYR A 227 3.35 -3.65 -5.79
CA TYR A 227 2.29 -2.65 -5.71
C TYR A 227 0.90 -3.27 -5.63
N PHE A 228 0.57 -4.22 -6.51
CA PHE A 228 -0.71 -4.93 -6.50
C PHE A 228 -0.90 -5.73 -5.21
N PHE A 229 0.16 -6.37 -4.72
CA PHE A 229 0.16 -7.07 -3.45
C PHE A 229 -0.14 -6.13 -2.27
N PHE A 230 0.48 -4.95 -2.25
CA PHE A 230 0.23 -3.93 -1.23
C PHE A 230 -1.23 -3.42 -1.27
N CYS A 231 -1.77 -3.16 -2.46
CA CYS A 231 -3.17 -2.75 -2.62
C CYS A 231 -4.15 -3.84 -2.16
N TYR A 232 -3.87 -5.10 -2.51
CA TYR A 232 -4.66 -6.25 -2.11
C TYR A 232 -4.71 -6.42 -0.58
N THR A 233 -3.55 -6.36 0.08
CA THR A 233 -3.45 -6.45 1.54
C THR A 233 -4.09 -5.24 2.24
N GLY A 234 -3.95 -4.03 1.70
CA GLY A 234 -4.67 -2.85 2.19
C GLY A 234 -6.20 -3.04 2.13
N GLY A 235 -6.72 -3.63 1.05
CA GLY A 235 -8.14 -3.94 0.91
C GLY A 235 -8.64 -4.98 1.91
N MET A 236 -7.81 -5.97 2.24
CA MET A 236 -8.07 -6.93 3.31
C MET A 236 -8.16 -6.24 4.69
N ILE A 237 -7.21 -5.34 5.00
CA ILE A 237 -7.20 -4.59 6.26
C ILE A 237 -8.46 -3.72 6.37
N CYS A 238 -8.85 -3.02 5.30
CA CYS A 238 -10.06 -2.20 5.28
C CYS A 238 -11.33 -3.02 5.56
N ARG A 239 -11.49 -4.19 4.90
CA ARG A 239 -12.63 -5.10 5.11
C ARG A 239 -12.71 -5.56 6.56
N LYS A 240 -11.57 -5.95 7.14
CA LYS A 240 -11.50 -6.38 8.54
C LYS A 240 -11.71 -5.25 9.55
N ALA A 241 -11.46 -4.00 9.15
CA ALA A 241 -11.78 -2.81 9.95
C ALA A 241 -13.24 -2.33 9.78
N GLY A 242 -14.09 -3.08 9.04
CA GLY A 242 -15.49 -2.73 8.80
C GLY A 242 -15.71 -1.64 7.76
N SER A 243 -14.68 -1.26 7.00
CA SER A 243 -14.76 -0.27 5.93
C SER A 243 -14.83 -0.96 4.57
N LYS A 244 -15.76 -0.54 3.70
CA LYS A 244 -15.86 -1.07 2.33
C LYS A 244 -14.66 -0.57 1.51
N PRO A 245 -13.73 -1.45 1.05
CA PRO A 245 -12.65 -1.02 0.17
C PRO A 245 -13.26 -0.60 -1.17
N GLY A 246 -13.22 0.69 -1.48
CA GLY A 246 -13.62 1.19 -2.79
C GLY A 246 -12.53 0.95 -3.83
N PHE A 247 -12.84 1.29 -5.09
CA PHE A 247 -11.87 1.31 -6.18
C PHE A 247 -10.63 2.18 -5.89
N LEU A 248 -10.76 3.17 -4.98
CA LEU A 248 -9.68 4.06 -4.55
C LEU A 248 -8.44 3.33 -4.01
N ILE A 249 -8.58 2.07 -3.57
CA ILE A 249 -7.43 1.32 -3.05
C ILE A 249 -6.42 0.94 -4.14
N TRP A 250 -6.84 0.94 -5.41
CA TRP A 250 -6.01 0.61 -6.57
C TRP A 250 -5.25 1.82 -7.14
N VAL A 251 -5.39 3.01 -6.53
CA VAL A 251 -4.66 4.21 -6.95
C VAL A 251 -3.65 4.55 -5.84
N PRO A 252 -2.34 4.63 -6.10
CA PRO A 252 -1.31 4.63 -5.05
C PRO A 252 -1.53 5.71 -3.98
N ILE A 253 -1.77 6.93 -4.43
CA ILE A 253 -1.94 8.10 -3.55
C ILE A 253 -3.33 8.09 -2.90
N LEU A 254 -4.37 7.68 -3.64
CA LEU A 254 -5.73 7.66 -3.10
C LEU A 254 -5.99 6.47 -2.17
N SER A 255 -5.13 5.44 -2.18
CA SER A 255 -5.22 4.28 -1.29
C SER A 255 -5.08 4.64 0.21
N LEU A 256 -4.47 5.79 0.50
CA LEU A 256 -4.38 6.35 1.85
C LEU A 256 -5.75 6.75 2.41
N ILE A 257 -6.69 7.18 1.57
CA ILE A 257 -8.03 7.61 2.02
C ILE A 257 -8.83 6.45 2.65
N PRO A 258 -9.01 5.27 2.03
CA PRO A 258 -9.70 4.16 2.67
C PRO A 258 -8.95 3.64 3.90
N LEU A 259 -7.62 3.69 3.91
CA LEU A 259 -6.80 3.29 5.07
C LEU A 259 -6.94 4.24 6.27
N THR A 260 -6.98 5.55 6.05
CA THR A 260 -7.25 6.54 7.12
C THR A 260 -8.66 6.40 7.68
N ARG A 261 -9.65 6.11 6.82
CA ARG A 261 -11.02 5.77 7.25
C ARG A 261 -11.07 4.49 8.09
N ALA A 262 -10.34 3.45 7.69
CA ALA A 262 -10.19 2.24 8.49
C ALA A 262 -9.57 2.53 9.88
N ALA A 263 -8.65 3.50 9.96
CA ALA A 263 -8.08 4.00 11.22
C ALA A 263 -9.00 4.97 11.99
N ARG A 264 -10.23 5.22 11.53
CA ARG A 264 -11.19 6.20 12.08
C ARG A 264 -10.63 7.62 12.17
N LEU A 265 -9.78 8.00 11.22
CA LEU A 265 -9.27 9.36 11.06
C LEU A 265 -10.02 10.08 9.94
N PRO A 266 -10.17 11.41 10.02
CA PRO A 266 -10.82 12.16 8.96
C PRO A 266 -9.98 12.13 7.68
N ALA A 267 -10.64 11.91 6.53
CA ALA A 267 -9.97 11.69 5.25
C ALA A 267 -9.05 12.84 4.80
N TRP A 268 -9.31 14.08 5.23
CA TRP A 268 -8.46 15.23 4.93
C TRP A 268 -7.05 15.08 5.51
N MET A 269 -6.87 14.31 6.60
CA MET A 269 -5.54 14.07 7.16
C MET A 269 -4.63 13.30 6.21
N ALA A 270 -5.18 12.59 5.22
CA ALA A 270 -4.36 11.98 4.17
C ALA A 270 -3.53 13.01 3.39
N ALA A 271 -3.97 14.28 3.31
CA ALA A 271 -3.20 15.35 2.67
C ALA A 271 -1.92 15.70 3.47
N LEU A 272 -1.85 15.41 4.77
CA LEU A 272 -0.65 15.64 5.58
C LEU A 272 0.54 14.78 5.16
N PHE A 273 0.29 13.64 4.48
CA PHE A 273 1.34 12.81 3.89
C PHE A 273 2.13 13.53 2.77
N ILE A 274 1.59 14.63 2.21
CA ILE A 274 2.26 15.44 1.18
C ILE A 274 3.38 16.29 1.80
N VAL A 275 3.25 16.68 3.07
CA VAL A 275 4.23 17.53 3.75
C VAL A 275 5.30 16.65 4.43
N PRO A 276 6.59 16.72 4.06
CA PRO A 276 7.60 15.75 4.50
C PRO A 276 7.78 15.64 6.02
N PHE A 277 7.73 16.76 6.74
CA PHE A 277 7.89 16.79 8.20
C PHE A 277 6.65 16.26 8.94
N LEU A 278 5.46 16.65 8.49
CA LEU A 278 4.20 16.18 9.06
C LEU A 278 3.92 14.72 8.70
N ASN A 279 4.45 14.24 7.58
CA ASN A 279 4.37 12.84 7.16
C ASN A 279 4.92 11.89 8.23
N LEU A 280 6.05 12.20 8.87
CA LEU A 280 6.61 11.32 9.91
C LEU A 280 5.72 11.25 11.15
N LEU A 281 5.29 12.40 11.68
CA LEU A 281 4.40 12.46 12.84
C LEU A 281 3.07 11.78 12.54
N PHE A 282 2.52 12.03 11.34
CA PHE A 282 1.27 11.44 10.93
C PHE A 282 1.39 9.94 10.70
N ALA A 283 2.51 9.44 10.16
CA ALA A 283 2.78 8.02 10.03
C ALA A 283 2.74 7.31 11.39
N VAL A 284 3.37 7.89 12.43
CA VAL A 284 3.33 7.35 13.80
C VAL A 284 1.88 7.27 14.32
N VAL A 285 1.14 8.38 14.25
CA VAL A 285 -0.25 8.45 14.74
C VAL A 285 -1.15 7.48 13.97
N TRP A 286 -0.98 7.42 12.65
CA TRP A 286 -1.73 6.53 11.77
C TRP A 286 -1.45 5.05 12.09
N CYS A 287 -0.19 4.65 12.27
CA CYS A 287 0.17 3.28 12.64
C CYS A 287 -0.49 2.84 13.96
N VAL A 288 -0.41 3.68 15.00
CA VAL A 288 -1.03 3.39 16.31
C VAL A 288 -2.55 3.29 16.19
N ARG A 289 -3.19 4.23 15.50
CA ARG A 289 -4.65 4.23 15.31
C ARG A 289 -5.13 3.05 14.48
N LEU A 290 -4.39 2.67 13.46
CA LEU A 290 -4.70 1.51 12.61
C LEU A 290 -4.60 0.20 13.42
N CYS A 291 -3.57 0.05 14.25
CA CYS A 291 -3.43 -1.10 15.15
C CYS A 291 -4.55 -1.15 16.20
N ASN A 292 -4.89 -0.02 16.82
CA ASN A 292 -6.00 0.07 17.78
C ASN A 292 -7.35 -0.26 17.13
N ALA A 293 -7.60 0.22 15.90
CA ALA A 293 -8.82 -0.10 15.16
C ALA A 293 -8.92 -1.60 14.82
N ARG A 294 -7.79 -2.30 14.73
CA ARG A 294 -7.70 -3.75 14.52
C ARG A 294 -7.63 -4.55 15.82
N GLY A 295 -7.64 -3.90 16.98
CA GLY A 295 -7.50 -4.54 18.29
C GLY A 295 -6.13 -5.19 18.49
N LYS A 296 -5.08 -4.69 17.83
CA LYS A 296 -3.70 -5.19 17.97
C LYS A 296 -2.90 -4.25 18.87
N GLY A 297 -2.04 -4.84 19.70
CA GLY A 297 -1.21 -4.12 20.67
C GLY A 297 -0.11 -3.26 20.03
N ILE A 298 0.59 -2.50 20.87
CA ILE A 298 1.61 -1.53 20.47
C ILE A 298 2.80 -2.15 19.72
N ILE A 299 3.08 -3.44 19.95
CA ILE A 299 4.15 -4.18 19.26
C ILE A 299 3.90 -4.22 17.75
N ALA A 300 2.64 -4.39 17.33
CA ALA A 300 2.28 -4.36 15.92
C ALA A 300 2.48 -2.95 15.32
N ALA A 301 2.20 -1.90 16.10
CA ALA A 301 2.42 -0.52 15.68
C ALA A 301 3.92 -0.20 15.54
N LEU A 302 4.75 -0.67 16.47
CA LEU A 302 6.20 -0.53 16.41
C LEU A 302 6.79 -1.29 15.21
N GLY A 303 6.30 -2.49 14.94
CA GLY A 303 6.65 -3.27 13.75
C GLY A 303 6.27 -2.57 12.45
N LEU A 304 5.17 -1.81 12.43
CA LEU A 304 4.78 -0.99 11.28
C LEU A 304 5.64 0.27 11.14
N LEU A 305 6.19 0.80 12.23
CA LEU A 305 6.99 2.02 12.20
C LEU A 305 8.40 1.78 11.68
N CYS A 306 8.95 0.59 11.95
CA CYS A 306 10.29 0.23 11.49
C CYS A 306 10.28 -0.21 10.01
N PRO A 307 11.09 0.41 9.13
CA PRO A 307 11.05 0.17 7.68
C PRO A 307 11.40 -1.26 7.27
N ILE A 308 12.21 -1.95 8.08
CA ILE A 308 12.65 -3.33 7.82
C ILE A 308 11.52 -4.30 8.13
N THR A 309 10.81 -4.10 9.25
CA THR A 309 9.71 -4.98 9.66
C THR A 309 8.36 -4.56 9.07
N TRP A 310 8.28 -3.38 8.44
CA TRP A 310 7.06 -2.82 7.88
C TRP A 310 6.25 -3.80 7.01
N PRO A 311 6.83 -4.49 5.99
CA PRO A 311 6.05 -5.41 5.17
C PRO A 311 5.56 -6.63 5.95
N LEU A 312 6.35 -7.14 6.90
CA LEU A 312 5.97 -8.26 7.77
C LEU A 312 4.85 -7.86 8.73
N ALA A 313 4.94 -6.69 9.35
CA ALA A 313 3.92 -6.17 10.26
C ALA A 313 2.62 -5.83 9.51
N TRP A 314 2.72 -5.32 8.29
CA TRP A 314 1.59 -5.12 7.39
C TRP A 314 0.89 -6.44 7.04
N LEU A 315 1.67 -7.46 6.67
CA LEU A 315 1.18 -8.80 6.39
C LEU A 315 0.52 -9.43 7.62
N TYR A 316 1.15 -9.28 8.78
CA TYR A 316 0.61 -9.72 10.06
C TYR A 316 -0.76 -9.07 10.31
N LEU A 317 -0.90 -7.76 10.15
CA LEU A 317 -2.18 -7.06 10.31
C LEU A 317 -3.26 -7.53 9.32
N ALA A 318 -2.87 -7.78 8.07
CA ALA A 318 -3.77 -8.25 7.03
C ALA A 318 -4.30 -9.66 7.31
N TYR A 319 -3.44 -10.58 7.75
CA TYR A 319 -3.81 -12.00 7.96
C TYR A 319 -4.26 -12.32 9.37
N SER A 320 -3.89 -11.54 10.38
CA SER A 320 -4.28 -11.80 11.77
C SER A 320 -5.80 -11.80 11.94
N LYS A 321 -6.28 -12.80 12.68
CA LYS A 321 -7.69 -12.96 13.06
C LYS A 321 -8.08 -11.85 14.04
#